data_AF-A0A5E4AM59-F1
#
_entry.id   AF-A0A5E4AM59-F1
#
_cell.length_a   1.000
_cell.length_b   1.000
_cell.length_c   1.000
_cell.angle_alpha   90.00
_cell.angle_beta   90.00
_cell.angle_gamma   90.00
#
_symmetry.space_group_name_H-M   'P 1'
#
loop_
_entity.id
_entity.type
_entity.pdbx_description
1 polymer ?
#
loop_
_entity_poly.entity_id
_entity_poly.type
_entity_poly.pdbx_seq_one_letter_code
_entity_poly.pdbx_strand_id
1 'polypeptide(L)'
;MALKPEDPCSGFRHSKVVAFINEKMARHVKGPEFYLENMSLSWEEVEDKIRTILEDSEMSSEAQEACAWGSLALGLRFACRQEHLQGHRVQWLQDFSKLHKSAAQALASELKQLTMQQEMERKEAAFQLWMTQAKLVEVQKECDLLKWKLLQVEFRAPPEQVAEGPSLAAARGAGTEGTGEMEETTAATDDATGGGRGGRRREESNAVGAASMEAEQELAPCLILLLTFILFVPIPSLTLTLTISTNSHGHSTCSTSDASPQLSL
;
A
#
# COMPACT_ATOMS: atom_id res chain seq x y z
N MET A 1 -6.44 9.46 -49.43
CA MET A 1 -5.40 10.08 -48.57
C MET A 1 -5.04 9.08 -47.50
N ALA A 2 -3.75 8.76 -47.34
CA ALA A 2 -3.29 7.81 -46.32
C ALA A 2 -3.23 8.48 -44.94
N LEU A 3 -2.67 9.71 -44.89
CA LEU A 3 -2.70 10.56 -43.71
C LEU A 3 -3.98 11.39 -43.67
N LYS A 4 -4.58 11.51 -42.48
CA LYS A 4 -5.70 12.42 -42.21
C LYS A 4 -5.15 13.66 -41.50
N PRO A 5 -5.48 14.89 -41.92
CA PRO A 5 -4.99 16.11 -41.27
C PRO A 5 -5.52 16.27 -39.84
N GLU A 6 -6.67 15.65 -39.54
CA GLU A 6 -7.30 15.64 -38.22
C GLU A 6 -6.86 14.46 -37.33
N ASP A 7 -5.87 13.64 -37.74
CA ASP A 7 -5.34 12.56 -36.89
C ASP A 7 -4.30 13.13 -35.90
N PRO A 8 -4.63 13.27 -34.59
CA PRO A 8 -3.68 13.79 -33.61
C PRO A 8 -2.48 12.86 -33.40
N CYS A 9 -2.61 11.57 -33.71
CA CYS A 9 -1.51 10.61 -33.63
C CYS A 9 -0.52 10.72 -34.80
N SER A 10 -0.83 11.50 -35.85
CA SER A 10 0.08 11.68 -37.00
C SER A 10 1.35 12.47 -36.66
N GLY A 11 1.36 13.22 -35.56
CA GLY A 11 2.47 14.09 -35.13
C GLY A 11 2.64 15.38 -35.95
N PHE A 12 1.94 15.52 -37.08
CA PHE A 12 2.00 16.73 -37.92
C PHE A 12 1.07 17.83 -37.40
N ARG A 13 1.61 19.01 -37.11
CA ARG A 13 0.86 20.18 -36.61
C ARG A 13 0.20 21.04 -37.69
N HIS A 14 0.47 20.77 -38.96
CA HIS A 14 0.10 21.64 -40.08
C HIS A 14 -0.53 20.85 -41.22
N SER A 15 -1.81 21.09 -41.49
CA SER A 15 -2.57 20.42 -42.56
C SER A 15 -1.94 20.56 -43.96
N LYS A 16 -1.27 21.68 -44.24
CA LYS A 16 -0.48 21.87 -45.48
C LYS A 16 0.67 20.88 -45.62
N VAL A 17 1.36 20.53 -44.53
CA VAL A 17 2.43 19.53 -44.53
C VAL A 17 1.84 18.13 -44.74
N VAL A 18 0.72 17.82 -44.08
CA VAL A 18 -0.01 16.54 -44.29
C VAL A 18 -0.48 16.40 -45.74
N ALA A 19 -0.96 17.47 -46.38
CA ALA A 19 -1.35 17.47 -47.78
C ALA A 19 -0.15 17.25 -48.71
N PHE A 20 0.97 17.93 -48.47
CA PHE A 20 2.21 17.75 -49.25
C PHE A 20 2.78 16.33 -49.12
N ILE A 21 2.80 15.74 -47.92
CA ILE A 21 3.30 14.37 -47.72
C ILE A 21 2.35 13.36 -48.37
N ASN A 22 1.03 13.54 -48.26
CA ASN A 22 0.07 12.72 -49.00
C ASN A 22 0.28 12.81 -50.53
N GLU A 23 0.51 14.01 -51.08
CA GLU A 23 0.81 14.19 -52.51
C GLU A 23 2.10 13.45 -52.90
N LYS A 24 3.15 13.61 -52.09
CA LYS A 24 4.45 12.96 -52.31
C LYS A 24 4.39 11.44 -52.25
N MET A 25 3.65 10.87 -51.28
CA MET A 25 3.38 9.44 -51.23
C MET A 25 2.55 8.98 -52.43
N ALA A 26 1.50 9.72 -52.80
CA ALA A 26 0.56 9.34 -53.86
C ALA A 26 1.16 9.33 -55.28
N ARG A 27 2.43 9.71 -55.46
CA ARG A 27 3.18 9.56 -56.71
C ARG A 27 3.34 8.10 -57.14
N HIS A 28 3.40 7.18 -56.19
CA HIS A 28 3.45 5.74 -56.46
C HIS A 28 2.54 4.95 -55.52
N VAL A 29 1.87 3.92 -56.03
CA VAL A 29 0.87 3.13 -55.27
C VAL A 29 1.45 2.53 -53.98
N LYS A 30 2.70 2.07 -54.03
CA LYS A 30 3.45 1.55 -52.86
C LYS A 30 3.58 2.55 -51.70
N GLY A 31 3.54 3.87 -51.92
CA GLY A 31 3.69 4.86 -50.84
C GLY A 31 2.54 4.83 -49.82
N PRO A 32 1.28 5.02 -50.27
CA PRO A 32 0.09 4.86 -49.44
C PRO A 32 -0.07 3.44 -48.87
N GLU A 33 0.22 2.40 -49.66
CA GLU A 33 0.17 0.99 -49.22
C GLU A 33 1.16 0.75 -48.07
N PHE A 34 2.43 1.11 -48.27
CA PHE A 34 3.48 0.99 -47.26
C PHE A 34 3.14 1.74 -45.97
N TYR A 35 2.54 2.93 -46.04
CA TYR A 35 2.09 3.60 -44.82
C TYR A 35 1.03 2.78 -44.08
N LEU A 36 -0.02 2.35 -44.78
CA LEU A 36 -1.19 1.67 -44.19
C LEU A 36 -0.84 0.29 -43.62
N GLU A 37 -0.06 -0.51 -44.35
CA GLU A 37 0.37 -1.86 -43.94
C GLU A 37 1.25 -1.87 -42.69
N ASN A 38 1.95 -0.76 -42.43
CA ASN A 38 2.94 -0.67 -41.36
C ASN A 38 2.47 0.19 -40.17
N MET A 39 1.23 0.68 -40.17
CA MET A 39 0.68 1.50 -39.06
C MET A 39 0.66 0.80 -37.70
N SER A 40 0.61 -0.54 -37.68
CA SER A 40 0.51 -1.38 -36.48
C SER A 40 1.84 -1.97 -36.01
N LEU A 41 2.91 -1.84 -36.81
CA LEU A 41 4.21 -2.43 -36.50
C LEU A 41 5.03 -1.57 -35.52
N SER A 42 6.05 -2.19 -34.92
CA SER A 42 7.09 -1.48 -34.20
C SER A 42 7.99 -0.68 -35.17
N TRP A 43 8.66 0.34 -34.67
CA TRP A 43 9.57 1.14 -35.51
C TRP A 43 10.75 0.32 -36.05
N GLU A 44 11.23 -0.67 -35.28
CA GLU A 44 12.29 -1.61 -35.69
C GLU A 44 11.88 -2.43 -36.92
N GLU A 45 10.69 -3.05 -36.90
CA GLU A 45 10.14 -3.77 -38.06
C GLU A 45 9.92 -2.85 -39.29
N VAL A 46 9.62 -1.57 -39.06
CA VAL A 46 9.49 -0.58 -40.14
C VAL A 46 10.86 -0.21 -40.71
N GLU A 47 11.88 0.02 -39.89
CA GLU A 47 13.26 0.27 -40.34
C GLU A 47 13.82 -0.90 -41.15
N ASP A 48 13.58 -2.14 -40.74
CA ASP A 48 14.02 -3.31 -41.51
C ASP A 48 13.27 -3.46 -42.84
N LYS A 49 11.98 -3.13 -42.90
CA LYS A 49 11.27 -3.03 -44.18
C LYS A 49 11.81 -1.90 -45.07
N ILE A 50 12.19 -0.75 -44.50
CA ILE A 50 12.83 0.35 -45.26
C ILE A 50 14.17 -0.12 -45.83
N ARG A 51 14.99 -0.81 -45.03
CA ARG A 51 16.24 -1.42 -45.47
C ARG A 51 16.03 -2.32 -46.69
N THR A 52 15.09 -3.26 -46.62
CA THR A 52 14.81 -4.17 -47.75
C THR A 52 14.34 -3.43 -49.02
N ILE A 53 13.56 -2.35 -48.89
CA ILE A 53 13.12 -1.53 -50.03
C ILE A 53 14.28 -0.73 -50.67
N LEU A 54 15.27 -0.33 -49.87
CA LEU A 54 16.46 0.38 -50.36
C LEU A 54 17.51 -0.55 -50.98
N GLU A 55 17.56 -1.80 -50.52
CA GLU A 55 18.45 -2.85 -51.06
C GLU A 55 17.88 -3.55 -52.31
N ASP A 56 16.57 -3.45 -52.55
CA ASP A 56 15.88 -3.99 -53.73
C ASP A 56 16.20 -3.20 -55.02
N SER A 57 17.02 -3.80 -55.90
CA SER A 57 17.40 -3.23 -57.19
C SER A 57 16.30 -3.25 -58.26
N GLU A 58 15.21 -4.00 -58.05
CA GLU A 58 14.06 -4.06 -58.96
C GLU A 58 13.02 -2.96 -58.67
N MET A 59 13.15 -2.26 -57.53
CA MET A 59 12.30 -1.11 -57.21
C MET A 59 12.64 0.12 -58.06
N SER A 60 11.61 0.80 -58.57
CA SER A 60 11.79 2.10 -59.18
C SER A 60 12.13 3.17 -58.14
N SER A 61 12.94 4.16 -58.53
CA SER A 61 13.29 5.29 -57.65
C SER A 61 12.06 6.07 -57.16
N GLU A 62 10.99 6.14 -57.96
CA GLU A 62 9.72 6.78 -57.56
C GLU A 62 8.96 5.95 -56.50
N ALA A 63 9.02 4.61 -56.58
CA ALA A 63 8.50 3.75 -55.52
C ALA A 63 9.30 3.91 -54.21
N GLN A 64 10.63 3.98 -54.30
CA GLN A 64 11.50 4.23 -53.14
C GLN A 64 11.24 5.62 -52.53
N GLU A 65 11.09 6.69 -53.32
CA GLU A 65 10.74 8.03 -52.80
C GLU A 65 9.38 7.99 -52.09
N ALA A 66 8.35 7.38 -52.71
CA ALA A 66 7.02 7.29 -52.13
C ALA A 66 7.00 6.49 -50.81
N CYS A 67 7.75 5.38 -50.74
CA CYS A 67 7.95 4.62 -49.50
C CYS A 67 8.73 5.42 -48.45
N ALA A 68 9.73 6.21 -48.84
CA ALA A 68 10.47 7.08 -47.91
C ALA A 68 9.58 8.18 -47.29
N TRP A 69 8.65 8.76 -48.07
CA TRP A 69 7.65 9.69 -47.52
C TRP A 69 6.65 9.00 -46.58
N GLY A 70 6.22 7.77 -46.89
CA GLY A 70 5.41 6.95 -45.99
C GLY A 70 6.16 6.61 -44.68
N SER A 71 7.45 6.32 -44.80
CA SER A 71 8.36 6.04 -43.68
C SER A 71 8.56 7.23 -42.76
N LEU A 72 8.76 8.43 -43.32
CA LEU A 72 8.83 9.68 -42.56
C LEU A 72 7.54 9.90 -41.74
N ALA A 73 6.39 9.62 -42.34
CA ALA A 73 5.10 9.76 -41.69
C ALA A 73 4.86 8.71 -40.59
N LEU A 74 5.35 7.49 -40.75
CA LEU A 74 5.35 6.45 -39.70
C LEU A 74 6.31 6.81 -38.56
N GLY A 75 7.50 7.32 -38.87
CA GLY A 75 8.49 7.73 -37.86
C GLY A 75 7.97 8.87 -36.98
N LEU A 76 7.31 9.87 -37.57
CA LEU A 76 6.71 10.96 -36.79
C LEU A 76 5.50 10.48 -35.95
N ARG A 77 4.67 9.57 -36.50
CA ARG A 77 3.59 8.89 -35.75
C ARG A 77 4.15 8.12 -34.55
N PHE A 78 5.25 7.38 -34.73
CA PHE A 78 5.89 6.63 -33.66
C PHE A 78 6.50 7.55 -32.59
N ALA A 79 7.22 8.60 -33.00
CA ALA A 79 7.79 9.59 -32.09
C ALA A 79 6.71 10.29 -31.24
N CYS A 80 5.60 10.72 -31.87
CA CYS A 80 4.47 11.33 -31.17
C CYS A 80 3.80 10.35 -30.18
N ARG A 81 3.60 9.09 -30.59
CA ARG A 81 3.08 8.04 -29.70
C ARG A 81 4.01 7.77 -28.53
N GLN A 82 5.33 7.73 -28.75
CA GLN A 82 6.32 7.55 -27.68
C GLN A 82 6.32 8.71 -26.70
N GLU A 83 6.35 9.96 -27.18
CA GLU A 83 6.27 11.17 -26.32
C GLU A 83 5.05 11.09 -25.39
N HIS A 84 3.88 10.78 -25.95
CA HIS A 84 2.64 10.66 -25.20
C HIS A 84 2.69 9.53 -24.15
N LEU A 85 3.16 8.33 -24.54
CA LEU A 85 3.28 7.19 -23.62
C LEU A 85 4.30 7.44 -22.50
N GLN A 86 5.45 8.05 -22.79
CA GLN A 86 6.44 8.39 -21.77
C GLN A 86 5.92 9.49 -20.83
N GLY A 87 5.21 10.49 -21.35
CA GLY A 87 4.54 11.52 -20.55
C GLY A 87 3.55 10.90 -19.55
N HIS A 88 2.67 10.01 -20.02
CA HIS A 88 1.75 9.27 -19.16
C HIS A 88 2.45 8.38 -18.12
N ARG A 89 3.52 7.68 -18.51
CA ARG A 89 4.32 6.85 -17.59
C ARG A 89 4.97 7.69 -16.49
N VAL A 90 5.56 8.83 -16.84
CA VAL A 90 6.18 9.75 -15.87
C VAL A 90 5.12 10.33 -14.93
N GLN A 91 3.97 10.75 -15.44
CA GLN A 91 2.86 11.26 -14.62
C GLN A 91 2.38 10.19 -13.63
N TRP A 92 2.13 8.96 -14.10
CA TRP A 92 1.71 7.85 -13.26
C TRP A 92 2.72 7.52 -12.15
N LEU A 93 4.03 7.49 -12.48
CA LEU A 93 5.09 7.28 -11.49
C LEU A 93 5.14 8.38 -10.43
N GLN A 94 4.92 9.64 -10.82
CA GLN A 94 4.85 10.76 -9.87
C GLN A 94 3.66 10.62 -8.93
N ASP A 95 2.47 10.28 -9.44
CA ASP A 95 1.27 10.16 -8.63
C ASP A 95 1.30 8.93 -7.70
N PHE A 96 1.85 7.81 -8.17
CA PHE A 96 2.16 6.66 -7.34
C PHE A 96 3.14 7.00 -6.20
N SER A 97 4.19 7.76 -6.50
CA SER A 97 5.16 8.23 -5.50
C SER A 97 4.54 9.17 -4.46
N LYS A 98 3.67 10.10 -4.88
CA LYS A 98 2.89 10.96 -3.97
C LYS A 98 2.00 10.13 -3.04
N LEU A 99 1.27 9.15 -3.59
CA LEU A 99 0.40 8.26 -2.81
C LEU A 99 1.22 7.48 -1.77
N HIS A 100 2.30 6.82 -2.19
CA HIS A 100 3.16 6.06 -1.29
C HIS A 100 3.79 6.94 -0.19
N LYS A 101 4.22 8.16 -0.53
CA LYS A 101 4.72 9.14 0.45
C LYS A 101 3.64 9.53 1.46
N SER A 102 2.40 9.77 1.02
CA SER A 102 1.30 10.12 1.91
C SER A 102 0.92 8.98 2.86
N ALA A 103 0.88 7.73 2.37
CA ALA A 103 0.63 6.55 3.19
C ALA A 103 1.75 6.32 4.23
N ALA A 104 3.01 6.45 3.85
CA ALA A 104 4.14 6.37 4.77
C ALA A 104 4.11 7.47 5.84
N GLN A 105 3.67 8.69 5.48
CA GLN A 105 3.49 9.79 6.43
C GLN A 105 2.33 9.54 7.41
N ALA A 106 1.21 9.00 6.94
CA ALA A 106 0.08 8.61 7.79
C ALA A 106 0.50 7.54 8.81
N LEU A 107 1.09 6.42 8.36
CA LEU A 107 1.61 5.37 9.23
C LEU A 107 2.66 5.89 10.24
N ALA A 108 3.55 6.78 9.81
CA ALA A 108 4.52 7.41 10.71
C ALA A 108 3.88 8.34 11.76
N SER A 109 2.68 8.88 11.50
CA SER A 109 1.92 9.65 12.49
C SER A 109 1.16 8.74 13.46
N GLU A 110 0.55 7.67 12.97
CA GLU A 110 -0.14 6.65 13.77
C GLU A 110 0.82 5.96 14.74
N LEU A 111 2.01 5.54 14.28
CA LEU A 111 3.03 4.93 15.14
C LEU A 111 3.52 5.88 16.25
N LYS A 112 3.63 7.18 15.98
CA LYS A 112 3.95 8.18 17.02
C LYS A 112 2.82 8.30 18.04
N GLN A 113 1.57 8.37 17.59
CA GLN A 113 0.40 8.43 18.47
C GLN A 113 0.29 7.18 19.35
N LEU A 114 0.45 5.98 18.77
CA LEU A 114 0.46 4.71 19.52
C LEU A 114 1.61 4.65 20.53
N THR A 115 2.80 5.16 20.19
CA THR A 115 3.93 5.22 21.11
C THR A 115 3.63 6.15 22.30
N MET A 116 3.09 7.34 22.04
CA MET A 116 2.69 8.29 23.09
C MET A 116 1.59 7.72 24.00
N GLN A 117 0.59 7.05 23.41
CA GLN A 117 -0.48 6.38 24.14
C GLN A 117 0.08 5.27 25.06
N GLN A 118 0.91 4.39 24.52
CA GLN A 118 1.56 3.31 25.27
C GLN A 118 2.46 3.86 26.41
N GLU A 119 3.13 4.99 26.20
CA GLU A 119 3.88 5.65 27.26
C GLU A 119 3.00 6.18 28.39
N MET A 120 1.84 6.75 28.09
CA MET A 120 0.90 7.20 29.13
C MET A 120 0.33 6.01 29.90
N GLU A 121 -0.12 4.96 29.22
CA GLU A 121 -0.62 3.73 29.84
C GLU A 121 0.42 3.07 30.76
N ARG A 122 1.69 3.02 30.34
CA ARG A 122 2.79 2.55 31.20
C ARG A 122 3.00 3.42 32.44
N LYS A 123 2.95 4.74 32.29
CA LYS A 123 3.12 5.70 33.41
C LYS A 123 1.97 5.57 34.40
N GLU A 124 0.74 5.42 33.92
CA GLU A 124 -0.44 5.21 34.77
C GLU A 124 -0.41 3.86 35.48
N ALA A 125 -0.10 2.76 34.77
CA ALA A 125 0.04 1.44 35.38
C ALA A 125 1.14 1.42 36.46
N ALA A 126 2.27 2.08 36.22
CA ALA A 126 3.34 2.22 37.21
C ALA A 126 2.90 3.02 38.45
N PHE A 127 2.12 4.10 38.26
CA PHE A 127 1.55 4.88 39.35
C PHE A 127 0.54 4.07 40.19
N GLN A 128 -0.35 3.31 39.55
CA GLN A 128 -1.31 2.44 40.24
C GLN A 128 -0.60 1.32 41.02
N LEU A 129 0.46 0.74 40.46
CA LEU A 129 1.29 -0.26 41.14
C LEU A 129 2.00 0.34 42.37
N TRP A 130 2.54 1.56 42.26
CA TRP A 130 3.12 2.26 43.41
C TRP A 130 2.08 2.53 44.51
N MET A 131 0.87 3.00 44.13
CA MET A 131 -0.23 3.23 45.07
C MET A 131 -0.71 1.96 45.78
N THR A 132 -0.78 0.82 45.07
CA THR A 132 -1.16 -0.46 45.70
C THR A 132 -0.04 -1.02 46.59
N GLN A 133 1.23 -0.86 46.21
CA GLN A 133 2.37 -1.23 47.06
C GLN A 133 2.42 -0.41 48.36
N ALA A 134 2.15 0.90 48.29
CA ALA A 134 2.08 1.76 49.48
C ALA A 134 0.98 1.30 50.46
N LYS A 135 -0.22 1.00 49.95
CA LYS A 135 -1.33 0.44 50.73
C LYS A 135 -1.00 -0.92 51.33
N LEU A 136 -0.32 -1.80 50.59
CA LEU A 136 0.09 -3.11 51.08
C LEU A 136 1.07 -3.00 52.26
N VAL A 137 2.01 -2.04 52.20
CA VAL A 137 2.94 -1.75 53.31
C VAL A 137 2.21 -1.20 54.54
N GLU A 138 1.12 -0.45 54.35
CA GLU A 138 0.27 0.03 55.46
C GLU A 138 -0.48 -1.12 56.13
N VAL A 139 -1.21 -1.94 55.36
CA VAL A 139 -1.93 -3.13 55.85
C VAL A 139 -0.97 -4.14 56.49
N GLN A 140 0.26 -4.29 55.98
CA GLN A 140 1.28 -5.13 56.60
C GLN A 140 1.64 -4.64 58.02
N LYS A 141 1.83 -3.33 58.21
CA LYS A 141 2.10 -2.74 59.54
C LYS A 141 0.93 -2.93 60.50
N GLU A 142 -0.30 -2.82 60.01
CA GLU A 142 -1.51 -3.11 60.81
C GLU A 142 -1.56 -4.59 61.23
N CYS A 143 -1.29 -5.51 60.30
CA CYS A 143 -1.20 -6.93 60.58
C CYS A 143 -0.12 -7.25 61.63
N ASP A 144 1.07 -6.66 61.52
CA ASP A 144 2.17 -6.89 62.45
C ASP A 144 1.90 -6.27 63.84
N LEU A 145 1.21 -5.13 63.90
CA LEU A 145 0.69 -4.56 65.15
C LEU A 145 -0.35 -5.48 65.81
N LEU A 146 -1.24 -6.09 65.03
CA LEU A 146 -2.24 -7.05 65.54
C LEU A 146 -1.57 -8.34 66.05
N LYS A 147 -0.59 -8.89 65.32
CA LYS A 147 0.22 -10.03 65.78
C LYS A 147 0.94 -9.72 67.09
N TRP A 148 1.56 -8.55 67.21
CA TRP A 148 2.25 -8.13 68.44
C TRP A 148 1.28 -8.03 69.63
N LYS A 149 0.07 -7.49 69.43
CA LYS A 149 -0.98 -7.46 70.45
C LYS A 149 -1.44 -8.86 70.86
N LEU A 150 -1.58 -9.79 69.91
CA LEU A 150 -1.98 -11.17 70.19
C LEU A 150 -0.92 -11.89 71.04
N LEU A 151 0.36 -11.80 70.65
CA LEU A 151 1.48 -12.34 71.43
C LEU A 151 1.52 -11.74 72.85
N GLN A 152 1.24 -10.44 73.01
CA GLN A 152 1.18 -9.82 74.34
C GLN A 152 0.06 -10.38 75.21
N VAL A 153 -1.07 -10.81 74.64
CA VAL A 153 -2.14 -11.50 75.38
C VAL A 153 -1.72 -12.92 75.75
N GLU A 154 -1.11 -13.66 74.82
CA GLU A 154 -0.63 -15.03 75.01
C GLU A 154 0.43 -15.11 76.11
N PHE A 155 1.46 -14.26 76.08
CA PHE A 155 2.47 -14.17 77.15
C PHE A 155 1.94 -13.68 78.51
N ARG A 156 0.69 -13.20 78.56
CA ARG A 156 0.01 -12.76 79.78
C ARG A 156 -1.03 -13.77 80.29
N ALA A 157 -1.27 -14.85 79.55
CA ALA A 157 -2.03 -16.00 80.03
C ALA A 157 -1.16 -16.85 80.98
N PRO A 158 -1.72 -17.39 82.08
CA PRO A 158 -1.00 -18.36 82.92
C PRO A 158 -0.70 -19.64 82.12
N PRO A 159 0.42 -20.34 82.38
CA PRO A 159 0.65 -21.65 81.78
C PRO A 159 -0.42 -22.64 82.27
N GLU A 160 -1.26 -23.09 81.35
CA GLU A 160 -2.32 -24.05 81.63
C GLU A 160 -1.70 -25.40 82.04
N GLN A 161 -2.00 -25.84 83.26
CA GLN A 161 -1.43 -27.08 83.80
C GLN A 161 -2.07 -28.28 83.10
N VAL A 162 -1.24 -29.18 82.60
CA VAL A 162 -1.67 -30.48 82.07
C VAL A 162 -2.31 -31.29 83.21
N ALA A 163 -3.63 -31.47 83.15
CA ALA A 163 -4.41 -32.28 84.09
C ALA A 163 -5.47 -33.14 83.33
N GLU A 164 -4.96 -34.17 82.68
CA GLU A 164 -5.57 -35.49 82.44
C GLU A 164 -7.07 -35.75 82.74
N GLY A 165 -7.90 -35.81 81.68
CA GLY A 165 -9.05 -36.73 81.53
C GLY A 165 -10.37 -36.44 82.29
N PRO A 166 -11.50 -37.14 81.96
CA PRO A 166 -11.60 -38.37 81.16
C PRO A 166 -12.65 -38.38 80.01
N SER A 167 -12.63 -39.48 79.25
CA SER A 167 -13.48 -39.84 78.10
C SER A 167 -14.96 -40.10 78.42
N LEU A 168 -15.90 -39.75 77.52
CA LEU A 168 -16.76 -40.71 76.78
C LEU A 168 -17.80 -40.11 75.81
N ALA A 169 -17.65 -40.48 74.53
CA ALA A 169 -18.67 -40.95 73.57
C ALA A 169 -19.89 -40.11 73.09
N ALA A 170 -20.33 -40.48 71.87
CA ALA A 170 -21.59 -40.17 71.16
C ALA A 170 -21.74 -38.75 70.54
N ALA A 171 -22.15 -38.59 69.26
CA ALA A 171 -22.41 -39.58 68.21
C ALA A 171 -22.42 -38.97 66.79
N ARG A 172 -21.95 -39.76 65.80
CA ARG A 172 -22.52 -39.95 64.44
C ARG A 172 -22.62 -38.72 63.51
N GLY A 173 -22.02 -38.72 62.30
CA GLY A 173 -21.19 -39.73 61.64
C GLY A 173 -21.11 -39.52 60.11
N ALA A 174 -20.36 -40.41 59.44
CA ALA A 174 -20.16 -40.53 57.98
C ALA A 174 -19.53 -39.30 57.26
N GLY A 175 -18.49 -39.44 56.44
CA GLY A 175 -17.67 -40.62 56.10
C GLY A 175 -17.20 -40.58 54.65
N THR A 176 -15.89 -40.78 54.42
CA THR A 176 -15.22 -41.14 53.15
C THR A 176 -15.48 -40.22 51.94
N GLU A 177 -14.49 -39.46 51.44
CA GLU A 177 -13.36 -39.95 50.63
C GLU A 177 -13.80 -40.81 49.43
N GLY A 178 -13.43 -40.40 48.22
CA GLY A 178 -13.88 -41.05 46.99
C GLY A 178 -13.38 -40.39 45.72
N THR A 179 -12.07 -40.28 45.57
CA THR A 179 -11.39 -39.99 44.29
C THR A 179 -11.90 -40.92 43.18
N GLY A 180 -12.19 -40.38 41.99
CA GLY A 180 -12.61 -41.16 40.82
C GLY A 180 -12.62 -40.31 39.55
N GLU A 181 -12.22 -40.89 38.43
CA GLU A 181 -11.84 -40.20 37.20
C GLU A 181 -12.91 -40.27 36.08
N MET A 182 -12.68 -39.46 35.04
CA MET A 182 -12.87 -39.78 33.62
C MET A 182 -14.24 -39.61 32.91
N GLU A 183 -14.13 -38.93 31.76
CA GLU A 183 -14.85 -39.08 30.46
C GLU A 183 -16.39 -39.00 30.31
N GLU A 184 -16.77 -38.05 29.44
CA GLU A 184 -17.54 -38.23 28.19
C GLU A 184 -18.83 -39.10 28.18
N THR A 185 -19.96 -38.48 27.78
CA THR A 185 -20.77 -38.98 26.63
C THR A 185 -21.86 -37.99 26.17
N THR A 186 -21.89 -37.79 24.85
CA THR A 186 -23.04 -37.58 23.94
C THR A 186 -24.45 -37.28 24.47
N ALA A 187 -25.14 -36.32 23.86
CA ALA A 187 -26.29 -36.58 22.97
C ALA A 187 -26.83 -35.30 22.29
N ALA A 188 -27.27 -35.43 21.03
CA ALA A 188 -28.00 -34.39 20.31
C ALA A 188 -29.49 -34.77 20.16
N THR A 189 -30.34 -33.79 19.89
CA THR A 189 -31.66 -34.01 19.25
C THR A 189 -31.99 -32.84 18.32
N ASP A 190 -32.46 -33.18 17.12
CA ASP A 190 -32.93 -32.28 16.08
C ASP A 190 -34.32 -31.68 16.39
N ASP A 191 -34.73 -30.61 15.68
CA ASP A 191 -35.74 -30.76 14.61
C ASP A 191 -35.78 -29.51 13.69
N ALA A 192 -36.35 -29.65 12.49
CA ALA A 192 -36.41 -28.62 11.45
C ALA A 192 -37.79 -28.60 10.73
N THR A 193 -37.99 -27.63 9.82
CA THR A 193 -39.11 -27.53 8.84
C THR A 193 -40.41 -26.90 9.40
N GLY A 194 -41.14 -26.03 8.69
CA GLY A 194 -40.89 -25.34 7.40
C GLY A 194 -42.17 -24.79 6.73
N GLY A 195 -42.01 -23.83 5.80
CA GLY A 195 -43.07 -23.31 4.89
C GLY A 195 -44.00 -22.20 5.45
N GLY A 196 -44.60 -21.30 4.66
CA GLY A 196 -44.48 -21.01 3.21
C GLY A 196 -45.76 -20.38 2.60
N ARG A 197 -45.63 -19.56 1.52
CA ARG A 197 -46.69 -18.85 0.70
C ARG A 197 -47.46 -17.70 1.40
N GLY A 198 -47.79 -16.54 0.79
CA GLY A 198 -47.55 -15.97 -0.57
C GLY A 198 -48.81 -15.92 -1.47
N GLY A 199 -49.20 -14.85 -2.20
CA GLY A 199 -48.60 -13.53 -2.52
C GLY A 199 -49.49 -12.72 -3.51
N ARG A 200 -48.92 -11.96 -4.49
CA ARG A 200 -49.57 -11.21 -5.63
C ARG A 200 -50.22 -9.83 -5.28
N ARG A 201 -50.38 -8.81 -6.15
CA ARG A 201 -50.23 -8.60 -7.63
C ARG A 201 -50.17 -7.08 -8.02
N ARG A 202 -49.36 -6.69 -9.04
CA ARG A 202 -49.49 -5.64 -10.14
C ARG A 202 -50.30 -4.33 -9.86
N GLU A 203 -50.01 -3.14 -10.41
CA GLU A 203 -49.66 -2.77 -11.81
C GLU A 203 -49.19 -1.29 -11.97
N GLU A 204 -48.56 -1.00 -13.12
CA GLU A 204 -47.89 0.20 -13.70
C GLU A 204 -48.36 1.67 -13.43
N SER A 205 -47.41 2.65 -13.45
CA SER A 205 -47.40 3.79 -14.42
C SER A 205 -46.19 4.77 -14.28
N ASN A 206 -45.41 4.89 -15.38
CA ASN A 206 -44.66 6.04 -15.94
C ASN A 206 -43.68 6.96 -15.14
N ALA A 207 -42.39 6.80 -15.49
CA ALA A 207 -41.48 7.77 -16.13
C ALA A 207 -41.19 9.17 -15.49
N VAL A 208 -39.91 9.40 -15.17
CA VAL A 208 -38.95 10.26 -15.90
C VAL A 208 -37.58 10.16 -15.22
N GLY A 209 -36.48 10.01 -15.98
CA GLY A 209 -35.13 9.92 -15.41
C GLY A 209 -34.18 9.06 -16.26
N ALA A 210 -33.88 9.50 -17.48
CA ALA A 210 -33.02 8.77 -18.40
C ALA A 210 -31.52 9.02 -18.15
N ALA A 211 -30.70 8.08 -18.65
CA ALA A 211 -29.25 8.17 -18.88
C ALA A 211 -28.34 8.34 -17.65
N SER A 212 -27.70 7.23 -17.24
CA SER A 212 -26.24 7.05 -17.44
C SER A 212 -25.79 5.71 -16.82
N MET A 213 -25.44 4.71 -17.64
CA MET A 213 -24.56 3.57 -17.28
C MET A 213 -24.35 2.59 -18.46
N GLU A 214 -23.83 3.09 -19.58
CA GLU A 214 -23.17 2.23 -20.59
C GLU A 214 -21.82 2.86 -20.96
N ALA A 215 -20.78 2.51 -20.20
CA ALA A 215 -19.41 3.01 -20.39
C ALA A 215 -18.34 2.03 -19.85
N GLU A 216 -18.60 0.71 -19.89
CA GLU A 216 -17.72 -0.33 -19.32
C GLU A 216 -17.06 -1.24 -20.38
N GLN A 217 -17.28 -1.00 -21.68
CA GLN A 217 -16.89 -1.95 -22.74
C GLN A 217 -15.75 -1.50 -23.70
N GLU A 218 -15.05 -0.40 -23.41
CA GLU A 218 -13.93 0.10 -24.25
C GLU A 218 -12.55 0.10 -23.55
N LEU A 219 -12.48 -0.04 -22.22
CA LEU A 219 -11.21 0.05 -21.46
C LEU A 219 -10.45 -1.29 -21.30
N ALA A 220 -11.14 -2.42 -21.46
CA ALA A 220 -10.57 -3.76 -21.29
C ALA A 220 -9.34 -4.07 -22.18
N PRO A 221 -9.33 -3.82 -23.51
CA PRO A 221 -8.18 -4.14 -24.34
C PRO A 221 -6.95 -3.27 -24.03
N CYS A 222 -7.17 -2.01 -23.64
CA CYS A 222 -6.09 -1.09 -23.26
C CYS A 222 -5.41 -1.51 -21.95
N LEU A 223 -6.17 -2.00 -20.97
CA LEU A 223 -5.61 -2.43 -19.68
C LEU A 223 -4.73 -3.68 -19.82
N ILE A 224 -5.11 -4.61 -20.70
CA ILE A 224 -4.35 -5.84 -20.99
C ILE A 224 -3.04 -5.51 -21.74
N LEU A 225 -3.09 -4.57 -22.69
CA LEU A 225 -1.88 -4.05 -23.36
C LEU A 225 -0.95 -3.29 -22.40
N LEU A 226 -1.49 -2.57 -21.40
CA LEU A 226 -0.68 -1.89 -20.38
C LEU A 226 0.00 -2.88 -19.42
N LEU A 227 -0.71 -3.92 -18.97
CA LEU A 227 -0.16 -4.93 -18.05
C LEU A 227 0.93 -5.80 -18.72
N THR A 228 0.76 -6.13 -20.01
CA THR A 228 1.80 -6.85 -20.77
C THR A 228 3.05 -5.99 -21.01
N PHE A 229 2.90 -4.66 -21.19
CA PHE A 229 4.04 -3.75 -21.35
C PHE A 229 4.90 -3.60 -20.09
N ILE A 230 4.32 -3.74 -18.90
CA ILE A 230 5.06 -3.71 -17.61
C ILE A 230 5.98 -4.94 -17.46
N LEU A 231 5.63 -6.07 -18.07
CA LEU A 231 6.36 -7.34 -17.97
C LEU A 231 7.44 -7.53 -19.04
N PHE A 232 7.36 -6.84 -20.19
CA PHE A 232 8.18 -7.17 -21.36
C PHE A 232 9.39 -6.24 -21.62
N VAL A 233 9.57 -5.18 -20.83
CA VAL A 233 10.78 -4.33 -20.92
C VAL A 233 11.55 -4.41 -19.60
N PRO A 234 12.73 -5.07 -19.56
CA PRO A 234 13.51 -5.13 -18.34
C PRO A 234 13.95 -3.73 -17.94
N ILE A 235 13.71 -3.36 -16.69
CA ILE A 235 14.15 -2.09 -16.13
C ILE A 235 15.69 -2.08 -16.16
N PRO A 236 16.34 -1.22 -16.97
CA PRO A 236 17.79 -1.08 -16.86
C PRO A 236 18.07 -0.45 -15.50
N SER A 237 18.97 -1.08 -14.74
CA SER A 237 19.26 -0.78 -13.34
C SER A 237 19.68 0.67 -13.12
N LEU A 238 18.72 1.55 -12.84
CA LEU A 238 19.01 2.90 -12.35
C LEU A 238 19.50 2.79 -10.91
N THR A 239 20.83 2.70 -10.77
CA THR A 239 21.54 2.81 -9.49
C THR A 239 21.36 4.22 -8.92
N LEU A 240 20.23 4.44 -8.24
CA LEU A 240 19.98 5.60 -7.41
C LEU A 240 20.93 5.58 -6.20
N THR A 241 22.09 6.21 -6.35
CA THR A 241 23.00 6.53 -5.26
C THR A 241 22.33 7.56 -4.34
N LEU A 242 21.63 7.05 -3.33
CA LEU A 242 20.93 7.85 -2.33
C LEU A 242 21.95 8.40 -1.32
N THR A 243 22.54 9.56 -1.63
CA THR A 243 23.47 10.28 -0.74
C THR A 243 22.73 10.89 0.45
N ILE A 244 22.61 10.10 1.52
CA ILE A 244 22.11 10.59 2.82
C ILE A 244 23.18 11.50 3.43
N SER A 245 23.00 12.81 3.30
CA SER A 245 23.84 13.79 3.99
C SER A 245 23.43 13.91 5.46
N THR A 246 24.08 13.14 6.33
CA THR A 246 23.92 13.27 7.79
C THR A 246 24.83 14.38 8.32
N ASN A 247 24.29 15.59 8.46
CA ASN A 247 24.99 16.70 9.11
C ASN A 247 24.92 16.53 10.64
N SER A 248 25.97 15.94 11.24
CA SER A 248 26.12 15.86 12.69
C SER A 248 26.98 17.01 13.22
N HIS A 249 26.36 17.97 13.89
CA HIS A 249 27.05 18.91 14.79
C HIS A 249 27.80 18.15 15.89
N GLY A 250 29.04 18.55 16.18
CA GLY A 250 29.87 17.91 17.21
C GLY A 250 31.15 18.66 17.53
N HIS A 251 31.03 19.67 18.41
CA HIS A 251 32.07 20.24 19.28
C HIS A 251 33.54 20.28 18.82
N SER A 252 34.09 21.48 18.68
CA SER A 252 35.48 21.74 19.08
C SER A 252 35.57 23.07 19.83
N THR A 253 36.06 23.01 21.07
CA THR A 253 36.22 24.15 21.97
C THR A 253 37.71 24.49 22.13
N CYS A 254 37.96 25.73 22.57
CA CYS A 254 39.25 26.26 23.05
C CYS A 254 40.21 26.78 21.96
N SER A 255 40.24 28.10 21.82
CA SER A 255 41.50 28.85 21.84
C SER A 255 41.25 30.20 22.50
N THR A 256 42.12 30.52 23.46
CA THR A 256 42.05 31.70 24.32
C THR A 256 42.28 33.00 23.54
N SER A 257 41.40 33.98 23.71
CA SER A 257 41.64 35.35 23.26
C SER A 257 42.40 36.09 24.35
N ASP A 258 43.64 36.50 24.07
CA ASP A 258 44.40 37.41 24.91
C ASP A 258 44.18 38.88 24.48
N ALA A 259 44.52 39.83 25.34
CA ALA A 259 43.85 41.13 25.37
C ALA A 259 44.56 42.32 24.69
N SER A 260 43.73 43.33 24.39
CA SER A 260 44.04 44.78 24.24
C SER A 260 44.62 45.32 22.93
N PRO A 261 43.94 46.34 22.38
CA PRO A 261 44.58 47.52 21.82
C PRO A 261 44.20 48.78 22.63
N GLN A 262 45.18 49.61 22.98
CA GLN A 262 44.97 50.94 23.54
C GLN A 262 45.79 52.00 22.79
N LEU A 263 45.12 53.10 22.53
CA LEU A 263 45.50 54.24 21.70
C LEU A 263 46.84 54.90 22.06
N SER A 264 47.53 55.44 21.05
CA SER A 264 48.42 56.60 21.17
C SER A 264 48.66 57.25 19.80
N LEU A 265 48.15 58.49 19.66
CA LEU A 265 48.49 59.56 18.70
C LEU A 265 48.83 59.19 17.24
#